data_AF-A0ABD2NMT8-F1
#
_entry.id   AF-A0ABD2NMT8-F1
#
_cell.length_a   1.000
_cell.length_b   1.000
_cell.length_c   1.000
_cell.angle_alpha   90.00
_cell.angle_beta   90.00
_cell.angle_gamma   90.00
#
_symmetry.space_group_name_H-M   'P 1'
#
loop_
_entity.id
_entity.type
_entity.pdbx_description
1 polymer ?
#
loop_
_entity_poly.entity_id
_entity_poly.type
_entity_poly.pdbx_seq_one_letter_code
_entity_poly.pdbx_strand_id
1 'polypeptide(L)'
;MNSFVLTTIITYRYTSCKAFKILTDEVNDLAGQHEVIAEDLQSKVIKELNALVKDLREERKKQLQEGHRLTQILQAQLDTLQRSKKAYDKAYRDAEKALDNFQKADADLNLSRAEVEKQRTNYQYKTQICDTSKNEYAQQLQRTNELQRQHYRSGLPEVFRHLQELDEKRIKNIKNFIYSSVKIERNVFPIINKCLDGILKAGDIINEKE
;
A
#
# COMPACT_ATOMS: atom_id res chain seq x y z
N MET A 1 -27.46 -23.49 67.95
CA MET A 1 -26.67 -22.36 67.39
C MET A 1 -25.61 -22.98 66.49
N ASN A 2 -25.76 -22.80 65.17
CA ASN A 2 -25.10 -23.62 64.15
C ASN A 2 -23.56 -23.52 64.20
N SER A 3 -22.88 -24.65 64.10
CA SER A 3 -21.41 -24.78 63.98
C SER A 3 -20.83 -23.80 62.94
N PHE A 4 -21.56 -23.54 61.84
CA PHE A 4 -21.21 -22.58 60.80
C PHE A 4 -21.12 -21.11 61.26
N VAL A 5 -21.95 -20.72 62.24
CA VAL A 5 -21.91 -19.38 62.85
C VAL A 5 -20.72 -19.28 63.81
N LEU A 6 -20.40 -20.36 64.53
CA LEU A 6 -19.23 -20.41 65.40
C LEU A 6 -17.91 -20.36 64.60
N THR A 7 -17.80 -21.09 63.49
CA THR A 7 -16.61 -21.09 62.63
C THR A 7 -16.39 -19.73 61.98
N THR A 8 -17.45 -19.06 61.52
CA THR A 8 -17.38 -17.69 61.01
C THR A 8 -16.97 -16.71 62.10
N ILE A 9 -17.53 -16.80 63.32
CA ILE A 9 -17.16 -15.92 64.43
C ILE A 9 -15.70 -16.15 64.89
N ILE A 10 -15.21 -17.39 64.86
CA ILE A 10 -13.84 -17.75 65.26
C ILE A 10 -12.81 -17.30 64.20
N THR A 11 -13.12 -17.40 62.91
CA THR A 11 -12.24 -16.92 61.82
C THR A 11 -12.12 -15.40 61.78
N TYR A 12 -13.13 -14.62 62.21
CA TYR A 12 -12.99 -13.16 62.33
C TYR A 12 -12.29 -12.71 63.63
N ARG A 13 -11.90 -13.63 64.52
CA ARG A 13 -11.32 -13.28 65.82
C ARG A 13 -9.79 -13.20 65.80
N TYR A 14 -9.12 -14.14 65.14
CA TYR A 14 -7.65 -14.17 65.06
C TYR A 14 -7.10 -13.11 64.10
N THR A 15 -6.02 -12.43 64.53
CA THR A 15 -5.33 -11.41 63.73
C THR A 15 -4.80 -11.98 62.42
N SER A 16 -4.32 -13.23 62.43
CA SER A 16 -3.87 -13.96 61.23
C SER A 16 -4.95 -14.16 60.17
N CYS A 17 -6.19 -14.47 60.57
CA CYS A 17 -7.30 -14.62 59.64
C CYS A 17 -7.76 -13.27 59.05
N LYS A 18 -7.72 -12.19 59.85
CA LYS A 18 -7.98 -10.82 59.36
C LYS A 18 -6.93 -10.38 58.35
N ALA A 19 -5.65 -10.63 58.65
CA ALA A 19 -4.53 -10.36 57.75
C ALA A 19 -4.67 -11.13 56.42
N PHE A 20 -5.01 -12.42 56.49
CA PHE A 20 -5.22 -13.23 55.30
C PHE A 20 -6.36 -12.69 54.43
N LYS A 21 -7.46 -12.22 55.04
CA LYS A 21 -8.55 -11.58 54.30
C LYS A 21 -8.09 -10.32 53.58
N ILE A 22 -7.36 -9.42 54.26
CA ILE A 22 -6.83 -8.20 53.63
C ILE A 22 -5.91 -8.56 52.48
N LEU A 23 -5.00 -9.53 52.68
CA LEU A 23 -4.14 -10.05 51.61
C LEU A 23 -4.96 -10.52 50.40
N THR A 24 -6.01 -11.34 50.61
CA THR A 24 -6.83 -11.84 49.50
C THR A 24 -7.59 -10.73 48.78
N ASP A 25 -8.06 -9.72 49.52
CA ASP A 25 -8.74 -8.56 48.94
C ASP A 25 -7.77 -7.73 48.07
N GLU A 26 -6.55 -7.45 48.55
CA GLU A 26 -5.53 -6.72 47.79
C GLU A 26 -5.03 -7.50 46.56
N VAL A 27 -4.90 -8.84 46.67
CA VAL A 27 -4.56 -9.70 45.53
C VAL A 27 -5.67 -9.70 44.48
N ASN A 28 -6.93 -9.66 44.90
CA ASN A 28 -8.06 -9.53 43.98
C ASN A 28 -8.03 -8.18 43.24
N ASP A 29 -7.71 -7.10 43.94
CA ASP A 29 -7.56 -5.77 43.32
C ASP A 29 -6.39 -5.72 42.33
N LEU A 30 -5.26 -6.36 42.64
CA LEU A 30 -4.13 -6.54 41.71
C LEU A 30 -4.53 -7.30 40.44
N ALA A 31 -5.30 -8.38 40.59
CA ALA A 31 -5.83 -9.13 39.45
C ALA A 31 -6.72 -8.25 38.57
N GLY A 32 -7.58 -7.43 39.17
CA GLY A 32 -8.40 -6.44 38.47
C GLY A 32 -7.56 -5.41 37.70
N GLN A 33 -6.44 -4.93 38.25
CA GLN A 33 -5.54 -4.03 37.51
C GLN A 33 -4.88 -4.69 36.29
N HIS A 34 -4.52 -5.97 36.39
CA HIS A 34 -4.00 -6.72 35.23
C HIS A 34 -5.08 -6.95 34.16
N GLU A 35 -6.35 -7.15 34.57
CA GLU A 35 -7.47 -7.21 33.64
C GLU A 35 -7.64 -5.87 32.89
N VAL A 36 -7.58 -4.74 33.60
CA VAL A 36 -7.62 -3.40 32.99
C VAL A 36 -6.50 -3.21 31.97
N ILE A 37 -5.26 -3.63 32.27
CA ILE A 37 -4.15 -3.59 31.30
C ILE A 37 -4.51 -4.41 30.06
N ALA A 38 -4.99 -5.64 30.24
CA ALA A 38 -5.30 -6.54 29.14
C ALA A 38 -6.40 -5.96 28.24
N GLU A 39 -7.48 -5.43 28.82
CA GLU A 39 -8.58 -4.78 28.08
C GLU A 39 -8.11 -3.55 27.31
N ASP A 40 -7.26 -2.72 27.93
CA ASP A 40 -6.73 -1.51 27.30
C ASP A 40 -5.76 -1.84 26.16
N LEU A 41 -4.87 -2.82 26.33
CA LEU A 41 -4.00 -3.30 25.25
C LEU A 41 -4.81 -3.88 24.10
N GLN A 42 -5.85 -4.67 24.40
CA GLN A 42 -6.72 -5.26 23.39
C GLN A 42 -7.47 -4.18 22.59
N SER A 43 -8.09 -3.22 23.28
CA SER A 43 -8.98 -2.23 22.67
C SER A 43 -8.25 -1.04 22.05
N LYS A 44 -7.17 -0.54 22.66
CA LYS A 44 -6.46 0.68 22.24
C LYS A 44 -5.23 0.40 21.39
N VAL A 45 -4.68 -0.81 21.44
CA VAL A 45 -3.47 -1.17 20.67
C VAL A 45 -3.79 -2.23 19.62
N ILE A 46 -4.24 -3.41 20.03
CA ILE A 46 -4.41 -4.55 19.10
C ILE A 46 -5.51 -4.27 18.06
N LYS A 47 -6.68 -3.80 18.51
CA LYS A 47 -7.78 -3.45 17.60
C LYS A 47 -7.39 -2.38 16.59
N GLU A 48 -6.76 -1.29 17.05
CA GLU A 48 -6.35 -0.17 16.20
C GLU A 48 -5.21 -0.56 15.26
N LEU A 49 -4.27 -1.40 15.70
CA LEU A 49 -3.23 -1.96 14.85
C LEU A 49 -3.83 -2.80 13.71
N ASN A 50 -4.80 -3.66 14.03
CA ASN A 50 -5.47 -4.49 13.01
C ASN A 50 -6.23 -3.63 12.00
N ALA A 51 -6.92 -2.58 12.45
CA ALA A 51 -7.57 -1.62 11.57
C ALA A 51 -6.56 -0.92 10.65
N LEU A 52 -5.46 -0.41 11.20
CA LEU A 52 -4.39 0.21 10.43
C LEU A 52 -3.81 -0.75 9.38
N VAL A 53 -3.54 -2.00 9.74
CA VAL A 53 -3.00 -3.00 8.80
C VAL A 53 -3.96 -3.23 7.63
N LYS A 54 -5.27 -3.29 7.90
CA LYS A 54 -6.29 -3.44 6.86
C LYS A 54 -6.27 -2.25 5.91
N ASP A 55 -6.33 -1.03 6.45
CA ASP A 55 -6.36 0.20 5.66
C ASP A 55 -5.09 0.36 4.80
N LEU A 56 -3.91 0.10 5.38
CA LEU A 56 -2.64 0.18 4.67
C LEU A 56 -2.56 -0.85 3.54
N ARG A 57 -3.08 -2.07 3.74
CA ARG A 57 -3.11 -3.10 2.68
C ARG A 57 -4.01 -2.69 1.52
N GLU A 58 -5.18 -2.13 1.83
CA GLU A 58 -6.14 -1.69 0.82
C GLU A 58 -5.59 -0.52 0.01
N GLU A 59 -5.07 0.52 0.67
CA GLU A 59 -4.54 1.69 -0.04
C GLU A 59 -3.26 1.33 -0.82
N ARG A 60 -2.37 0.48 -0.26
CA ARG A 60 -1.21 -0.03 -1.01
C ARG A 60 -1.65 -0.75 -2.28
N LYS A 61 -2.68 -1.60 -2.21
CA LYS A 61 -3.20 -2.32 -3.39
C LYS A 61 -3.69 -1.33 -4.46
N LYS A 62 -4.44 -0.30 -4.06
CA LYS A 62 -4.94 0.75 -4.96
C LYS A 62 -3.81 1.49 -5.67
N GLN A 63 -2.78 1.93 -4.93
CA GLN A 63 -1.62 2.63 -5.52
C GLN A 63 -0.83 1.74 -6.50
N LEU A 64 -0.66 0.46 -6.18
CA LEU A 64 0.00 -0.50 -7.10
C LEU A 64 -0.83 -0.76 -8.36
N GLN A 65 -2.15 -0.85 -8.23
CA GLN A 65 -3.04 -0.97 -9.39
C GLN A 65 -2.97 0.26 -10.29
N GLU A 66 -2.89 1.46 -9.72
CA GLU A 66 -2.73 2.69 -10.48
C GLU A 66 -1.38 2.73 -11.22
N GLY A 67 -0.29 2.40 -10.53
CA GLY A 67 1.03 2.27 -11.18
C GLY A 67 1.03 1.26 -12.34
N HIS A 68 0.34 0.13 -12.17
CA HIS A 68 0.17 -0.86 -13.23
C HIS A 68 -0.64 -0.30 -14.41
N ARG A 69 -1.76 0.38 -14.14
CA ARG A 69 -2.61 1.03 -15.14
C ARG A 69 -1.83 2.05 -15.97
N LEU A 70 -1.06 2.93 -15.32
CA LEU A 70 -0.22 3.92 -16.00
C LEU A 70 0.84 3.27 -16.90
N THR A 71 1.41 2.16 -16.45
CA THR A 71 2.40 1.38 -17.22
C THR A 71 1.76 0.72 -18.44
N GLN A 72 0.58 0.11 -18.28
CA GLN A 72 -0.15 -0.51 -19.39
C GLN A 72 -0.56 0.51 -20.45
N ILE A 73 -0.99 1.71 -20.05
CA ILE A 73 -1.36 2.79 -20.98
C ILE A 73 -0.15 3.21 -21.82
N LEU A 74 1.02 3.40 -21.19
CA LEU A 74 2.25 3.74 -21.90
C LEU A 74 2.67 2.60 -22.85
N GLN A 75 2.59 1.35 -22.39
CA GLN A 75 2.95 0.19 -23.21
C GLN A 75 2.06 0.07 -24.46
N ALA A 76 0.74 0.22 -24.30
CA ALA A 76 -0.19 0.17 -25.43
C ALA A 76 0.09 1.26 -26.48
N GLN A 77 0.51 2.45 -26.03
CA GLN A 77 0.90 3.54 -26.93
C GLN A 77 2.24 3.26 -27.62
N LEU A 78 3.22 2.68 -26.92
CA LEU A 78 4.49 2.24 -27.51
C LEU A 78 4.26 1.18 -28.60
N ASP A 79 3.36 0.22 -28.37
CA ASP A 79 3.00 -0.79 -29.37
C ASP A 79 2.34 -0.14 -30.61
N THR A 80 1.52 0.89 -30.40
CA THR A 80 0.89 1.67 -31.49
C THR A 80 1.93 2.45 -32.30
N LEU A 81 2.90 3.08 -31.63
CA LEU A 81 4.05 3.72 -32.28
C LEU A 81 4.86 2.71 -33.10
N GLN A 82 5.13 1.53 -32.54
CA GLN A 82 5.90 0.50 -33.24
C GLN A 82 5.16 0.00 -34.50
N ARG A 83 3.84 -0.15 -34.44
CA ARG A 83 3.02 -0.51 -35.62
C ARG A 83 3.04 0.57 -36.70
N SER A 84 2.83 1.83 -36.34
CA SER A 84 2.86 2.95 -37.30
C SER A 84 4.24 3.12 -37.94
N LYS A 85 5.32 2.98 -37.17
CA LYS A 85 6.69 2.96 -37.70
C LYS A 85 6.89 1.84 -38.73
N LYS A 86 6.49 0.60 -38.40
CA LYS A 86 6.61 -0.53 -39.33
C LYS A 86 5.81 -0.30 -40.62
N ALA A 87 4.62 0.30 -40.52
CA ALA A 87 3.80 0.64 -41.67
C ALA A 87 4.49 1.69 -42.56
N TYR A 88 5.06 2.74 -41.96
CA TYR A 88 5.86 3.74 -42.68
C TYR A 88 7.10 3.12 -43.34
N ASP A 89 7.90 2.34 -42.62
CA ASP A 89 9.10 1.67 -43.15
C ASP A 89 8.77 0.77 -44.36
N LYS A 90 7.58 0.15 -44.37
CA LYS A 90 7.08 -0.62 -45.53
C LYS A 90 6.64 0.29 -46.67
N ALA A 91 5.81 1.31 -46.39
CA ALA A 91 5.30 2.22 -47.41
C ALA A 91 6.44 2.99 -48.11
N TYR A 92 7.48 3.37 -47.37
CA TYR A 92 8.69 3.99 -47.90
C TYR A 92 9.41 3.09 -48.90
N ARG A 93 9.66 1.81 -48.54
CA ARG A 93 10.29 0.84 -49.45
C ARG A 93 9.44 0.56 -50.69
N ASP A 94 8.12 0.49 -50.54
CA ASP A 94 7.19 0.29 -51.65
C ASP A 94 7.19 1.52 -52.60
N ALA A 95 7.32 2.74 -52.07
CA ALA A 95 7.41 3.98 -52.86
C ALA A 95 8.76 4.10 -53.59
N GLU A 96 9.87 3.83 -52.92
CA GLU A 96 11.22 3.81 -53.53
C GLU A 96 11.29 2.82 -54.71
N LYS A 97 10.72 1.62 -54.53
CA LYS A 97 10.65 0.61 -55.60
C LYS A 97 9.77 1.08 -56.77
N ALA A 98 8.66 1.77 -56.50
CA ALA A 98 7.79 2.29 -57.54
C ALA A 98 8.45 3.44 -58.32
N LEU A 99 9.24 4.29 -57.63
CA LEU A 99 10.04 5.34 -58.26
C LEU A 99 11.09 4.76 -59.21
N ASP A 100 11.87 3.77 -58.76
CA ASP A 100 12.88 3.09 -59.60
C ASP A 100 12.24 2.44 -60.84
N ASN A 101 11.10 1.74 -60.67
CA ASN A 101 10.37 1.16 -61.80
C ASN A 101 9.85 2.22 -62.79
N PHE A 102 9.34 3.35 -62.29
CA PHE A 102 8.90 4.45 -63.14
C PHE A 102 10.07 5.06 -63.91
N GLN A 103 11.19 5.33 -63.24
CA GLN A 103 12.40 5.89 -63.88
C GLN A 103 12.95 4.96 -64.97
N LYS A 104 12.97 3.64 -64.74
CA LYS A 104 13.35 2.64 -65.75
C LYS A 104 12.41 2.63 -66.94
N ALA A 105 11.09 2.70 -66.69
CA ALA A 105 10.10 2.71 -67.76
C ALA A 105 10.14 3.99 -68.60
N ASP A 106 10.33 5.16 -67.96
CA ASP A 106 10.41 6.46 -68.63
C ASP A 106 11.68 6.59 -69.50
N ALA A 107 12.75 5.87 -69.14
CA ALA A 107 14.01 5.83 -69.90
C ALA A 107 14.04 4.78 -71.02
N ASP A 108 13.07 3.84 -71.09
CA ASP A 108 13.04 2.78 -72.09
C ASP A 108 12.30 3.23 -73.35
N LEU A 109 13.06 3.41 -74.44
CA LEU A 109 12.55 3.84 -75.74
C LEU A 109 11.62 2.81 -76.41
N ASN A 110 11.59 1.57 -75.93
CA ASN A 110 10.76 0.49 -76.48
C ASN A 110 9.39 0.36 -75.80
N LEU A 111 9.18 1.06 -74.67
CA LEU A 111 7.93 1.02 -73.90
C LEU A 111 6.90 1.99 -74.48
N SER A 112 5.62 1.58 -74.49
CA SER A 112 4.56 2.47 -74.97
C SER A 112 4.28 3.59 -73.97
N ARG A 113 3.78 4.73 -74.47
CA ARG A 113 3.35 5.85 -73.61
C ARG A 113 2.33 5.43 -72.54
N ALA A 114 1.44 4.50 -72.88
CA ALA A 114 0.43 4.00 -71.94
C ALA A 114 1.06 3.20 -70.79
N GLU A 115 2.12 2.44 -71.05
CA GLU A 115 2.83 1.67 -70.03
C GLU A 115 3.66 2.57 -69.11
N VAL A 116 4.30 3.60 -69.66
CA VAL A 116 5.00 4.63 -68.85
C VAL A 116 4.01 5.34 -67.93
N GLU A 117 2.85 5.76 -68.46
CA GLU A 117 1.84 6.47 -67.66
C GLU A 117 1.22 5.58 -66.57
N LYS A 118 1.09 4.28 -66.83
CA LYS A 118 0.70 3.30 -65.80
C LYS A 118 1.71 3.26 -64.65
N GLN A 119 3.02 3.27 -64.95
CA GLN A 119 4.04 3.31 -63.90
C GLN A 119 4.05 4.66 -63.16
N ARG A 120 3.85 5.78 -63.87
CA ARG A 120 3.70 7.11 -63.25
C ARG A 120 2.56 7.13 -62.24
N THR A 121 1.39 6.63 -62.61
CA THR A 121 0.22 6.55 -61.74
C THR A 121 0.50 5.69 -60.50
N ASN A 122 1.13 4.54 -60.68
CA ASN A 122 1.51 3.65 -59.57
C ASN A 122 2.53 4.33 -58.62
N TYR A 123 3.55 4.99 -59.15
CA TYR A 123 4.51 5.75 -58.37
C TYR A 123 3.82 6.85 -57.53
N GLN A 124 2.96 7.66 -58.15
CA GLN A 124 2.21 8.70 -57.45
C GLN A 124 1.35 8.13 -56.32
N TYR A 125 0.63 7.04 -56.60
CA TYR A 125 -0.19 6.34 -55.60
C TYR A 125 0.64 5.82 -54.42
N LYS A 126 1.78 5.17 -54.67
CA LYS A 126 2.68 4.69 -53.59
C LYS A 126 3.29 5.83 -52.79
N THR A 127 3.63 6.94 -53.44
CA THR A 127 4.12 8.15 -52.77
C THR A 127 3.08 8.72 -51.81
N GLN A 128 1.82 8.83 -52.24
CA GLN A 128 0.73 9.31 -51.40
C GLN A 128 0.51 8.43 -50.15
N ILE A 129 0.60 7.10 -50.29
CA ILE A 129 0.50 6.17 -49.14
C ILE A 129 1.68 6.35 -48.19
N CYS A 130 2.89 6.53 -48.73
CA CYS A 130 4.10 6.79 -47.94
C CYS A 130 3.94 8.07 -47.12
N ASP A 131 3.50 9.17 -47.73
CA ASP A 131 3.28 10.45 -47.05
C ASP A 131 2.21 10.34 -45.97
N THR A 132 1.11 9.64 -46.24
CA THR A 132 0.05 9.39 -45.25
C THR A 132 0.60 8.60 -44.06
N SER A 133 1.37 7.53 -44.32
CA SER A 133 1.96 6.69 -43.28
C SER A 133 3.03 7.43 -42.46
N LYS A 134 3.78 8.34 -43.10
CA LYS A 134 4.76 9.21 -42.44
C LYS A 134 4.08 10.16 -41.46
N ASN A 135 2.97 10.78 -41.88
CA ASN A 135 2.19 11.69 -41.03
C ASN A 135 1.59 10.95 -39.83
N GLU A 136 1.05 9.74 -40.04
CA GLU A 136 0.54 8.90 -38.95
C GLU A 136 1.67 8.55 -37.96
N TYR A 137 2.83 8.09 -38.44
CA TYR A 137 3.97 7.80 -37.59
C TYR A 137 4.42 9.03 -36.78
N ALA A 138 4.51 10.21 -37.42
CA ALA A 138 4.88 11.45 -36.75
C ALA A 138 3.89 11.84 -35.63
N GLN A 139 2.58 11.69 -35.88
CA GLN A 139 1.54 11.94 -34.88
C GLN A 139 1.65 10.96 -33.70
N GLN A 140 1.81 9.66 -33.97
CA GLN A 140 1.97 8.67 -32.91
C GLN A 140 3.25 8.91 -32.10
N LEU A 141 4.33 9.35 -32.73
CA LEU A 141 5.58 9.68 -32.06
C LEU A 141 5.40 10.85 -31.08
N GLN A 142 4.76 11.94 -31.53
CA GLN A 142 4.47 13.08 -30.67
C GLN A 142 3.62 12.66 -29.45
N ARG A 143 2.53 11.95 -29.69
CA ARG A 143 1.63 11.47 -28.63
C ARG A 143 2.36 10.57 -27.63
N THR A 144 3.24 9.71 -28.12
CA THR A 144 4.04 8.80 -27.27
C THR A 144 5.01 9.58 -26.40
N ASN A 145 5.68 10.59 -26.96
CA ASN A 145 6.62 11.44 -26.21
C ASN A 145 5.92 12.23 -25.10
N GLU A 146 4.74 12.77 -25.38
CA GLU A 146 3.91 13.47 -24.39
C GLU A 146 3.48 12.53 -23.25
N LEU A 147 2.96 11.35 -23.61
CA LEU A 147 2.53 10.36 -22.63
C LEU A 147 3.71 9.81 -21.80
N GLN A 148 4.86 9.57 -22.43
CA GLN A 148 6.08 9.15 -21.74
C GLN A 148 6.53 10.22 -20.74
N ARG A 149 6.50 11.50 -21.13
CA ARG A 149 6.82 12.61 -20.24
C ARG A 149 5.87 12.66 -19.06
N GLN A 150 4.56 12.53 -19.30
CA GLN A 150 3.57 12.50 -18.22
C GLN A 150 3.78 11.31 -17.28
N HIS A 151 4.03 10.12 -17.83
CA HIS A 151 4.25 8.90 -17.06
C HIS A 151 5.44 9.06 -16.10
N TYR A 152 6.60 9.51 -16.59
CA TYR A 152 7.82 9.57 -15.78
C TYR A 152 7.98 10.85 -14.96
N ARG A 153 7.36 11.98 -15.35
CA ARG A 153 7.50 13.25 -14.61
C ARG A 153 6.40 13.51 -13.59
N SER A 154 5.21 12.94 -13.76
CA SER A 154 4.10 13.18 -12.83
C SER A 154 3.41 11.90 -12.38
N GLY A 155 3.00 11.03 -13.31
CA GLY A 155 2.17 9.87 -12.97
C GLY A 155 2.84 8.88 -12.01
N LEU A 156 3.98 8.33 -12.40
CA LEU A 156 4.71 7.36 -11.56
C LEU A 156 5.31 8.00 -10.29
N PRO A 157 5.89 9.21 -10.35
CA PRO A 157 6.31 9.92 -9.13
C PRO A 157 5.18 10.14 -8.12
N GLU A 158 3.95 10.42 -8.57
CA GLU A 158 2.80 10.58 -7.69
C GLU A 158 2.41 9.27 -7.00
N VAL A 159 2.42 8.15 -7.72
CA VAL A 159 2.21 6.81 -7.13
C VAL A 159 3.28 6.52 -6.07
N PHE A 160 4.55 6.79 -6.36
CA PHE A 160 5.63 6.58 -5.39
C PHE A 160 5.53 7.49 -4.16
N ARG A 161 5.13 8.75 -4.36
CA ARG A 161 4.87 9.68 -3.25
C ARG A 161 3.79 9.14 -2.32
N HIS A 162 2.65 8.67 -2.84
CA HIS A 162 1.60 8.08 -2.01
C HIS A 162 2.05 6.80 -1.31
N LEU A 163 2.83 5.94 -1.99
CA LEU A 163 3.40 4.74 -1.36
C LEU A 163 4.37 5.09 -0.23
N GLN A 164 5.16 6.15 -0.38
CA GLN A 164 6.04 6.65 0.68
C GLN A 164 5.24 7.20 1.86
N GLU A 165 4.22 8.03 1.61
CA GLU A 165 3.32 8.56 2.65
C GLU A 165 2.64 7.43 3.44
N LEU A 166 2.26 6.33 2.79
CA LEU A 166 1.74 5.14 3.46
C LEU A 166 2.78 4.48 4.37
N ASP A 167 4.03 4.38 3.94
CA ASP A 167 5.11 3.80 4.72
C ASP A 167 5.46 4.67 5.94
N GLU A 168 5.53 5.97 5.74
CA GLU A 168 5.71 6.97 6.82
C GLU A 168 4.57 6.90 7.83
N LYS A 169 3.32 6.80 7.36
CA LYS A 169 2.15 6.58 8.23
C LYS A 169 2.27 5.29 9.02
N ARG A 170 2.71 4.18 8.41
CA ARG A 170 2.93 2.90 9.10
C ARG A 170 3.96 3.07 10.23
N ILE A 171 5.12 3.63 9.91
CA ILE A 171 6.23 3.81 10.86
C ILE A 171 5.78 4.67 12.04
N LYS A 172 5.12 5.80 11.76
CA LYS A 172 4.63 6.72 12.80
C LYS A 172 3.64 6.04 13.74
N ASN A 173 2.70 5.26 13.21
CA ASN A 173 1.70 4.60 14.04
C ASN A 173 2.28 3.43 14.85
N ILE A 174 3.21 2.64 14.29
CA ILE A 174 3.93 1.61 15.06
C ILE A 174 4.65 2.24 16.26
N LYS A 175 5.35 3.35 16.05
CA LYS A 175 5.98 4.13 17.14
C LYS A 175 4.96 4.54 18.19
N ASN A 176 3.79 5.03 17.78
CA ASN A 176 2.73 5.42 18.71
C ASN A 176 2.18 4.24 19.50
N PHE A 177 1.97 3.09 18.87
CA PHE A 177 1.49 1.88 19.56
C PHE A 177 2.46 1.41 20.63
N ILE A 178 3.77 1.42 20.35
CA ILE A 178 4.79 1.08 21.36
C ILE A 178 4.69 2.00 22.59
N TYR A 179 4.57 3.31 22.39
CA TYR A 179 4.40 4.24 23.51
C TYR A 179 3.08 4.05 24.24
N SER A 180 1.99 3.81 23.52
CA SER A 180 0.67 3.55 24.10
C SER A 180 0.69 2.31 24.98
N SER A 181 1.31 1.21 24.55
CA SER A 181 1.45 0.00 25.35
C SER A 181 2.17 0.27 26.68
N VAL A 182 3.31 0.97 26.64
CA VAL A 182 4.05 1.33 27.87
C VAL A 182 3.24 2.27 28.77
N LYS A 183 2.47 3.20 28.19
CA LYS A 183 1.62 4.11 28.96
C LYS A 183 0.52 3.34 29.69
N ILE A 184 -0.12 2.37 29.02
CA ILE A 184 -1.16 1.52 29.62
C ILE A 184 -0.60 0.78 30.85
N GLU A 185 0.54 0.11 30.69
CA GLU A 185 1.23 -0.59 31.79
C GLU A 185 1.54 0.34 32.97
N ARG A 186 2.08 1.53 32.68
CA ARG A 186 2.46 2.50 33.73
C ARG A 186 1.27 3.13 34.45
N ASN A 187 0.10 3.21 33.81
CA ASN A 187 -1.05 3.89 34.41
C ASN A 187 -1.59 3.15 35.64
N VAL A 188 -1.40 1.83 35.75
CA VAL A 188 -1.89 1.06 36.91
C VAL A 188 -0.91 1.04 38.09
N PHE A 189 0.34 1.49 37.89
CA PHE A 189 1.38 1.46 38.93
C PHE A 189 0.94 2.08 40.27
N PRO A 190 0.23 3.22 40.32
CA PRO A 190 -0.22 3.79 41.59
C PRO A 190 -1.13 2.84 42.37
N ILE A 191 -2.03 2.12 41.69
CA ILE A 191 -2.97 1.19 42.32
C ILE A 191 -2.22 -0.08 42.73
N ILE A 192 -1.36 -0.61 41.87
CA ILE A 192 -0.51 -1.77 42.21
C ILE A 192 0.32 -1.47 43.46
N ASN A 193 1.00 -0.33 43.53
CA ASN A 193 1.79 0.05 44.70
C ASN A 193 0.92 0.18 45.96
N LYS A 194 -0.29 0.76 45.85
CA LYS A 194 -1.24 0.82 46.96
C LYS A 194 -1.62 -0.57 47.47
N CYS A 195 -1.86 -1.53 46.56
CA CYS A 195 -2.20 -2.90 46.94
C CYS A 195 -1.01 -3.61 47.60
N LEU A 196 0.21 -3.43 47.08
CA LEU A 196 1.43 -3.94 47.71
C LEU A 196 1.63 -3.38 49.12
N ASP A 197 1.42 -2.06 49.31
CA ASP A 197 1.45 -1.43 50.63
C ASP A 197 0.36 -1.99 51.57
N GLY A 198 -0.83 -2.29 51.04
CA GLY A 198 -1.93 -2.93 51.77
C GLY A 198 -1.56 -4.34 52.26
N ILE A 199 -0.89 -5.12 51.41
CA ILE A 199 -0.38 -6.46 51.75
C ILE A 199 0.67 -6.39 52.86
N LEU A 200 1.61 -5.44 52.79
CA LEU A 200 2.60 -5.24 53.86
C LEU A 200 1.91 -4.93 55.19
N LYS A 201 0.94 -4.00 55.19
CA LYS A 201 0.14 -3.67 56.38
C LYS A 201 -0.65 -4.86 56.91
N ALA A 202 -1.14 -5.75 56.04
CA ALA A 202 -1.81 -6.97 56.46
C ALA A 202 -0.86 -7.88 57.27
N GLY A 203 0.43 -7.93 56.91
CA GLY A 203 1.45 -8.61 57.71
C GLY A 203 1.64 -7.96 59.08
N ASP A 204 1.71 -6.63 59.13
CA ASP A 204 1.98 -5.86 60.35
C ASP A 204 0.89 -5.98 61.43
N ILE A 205 -0.35 -6.33 61.07
CA ILE A 205 -1.45 -6.50 62.03
C ILE A 205 -1.46 -7.86 62.73
N ILE A 206 -0.63 -8.81 62.29
CA ILE A 206 -0.56 -10.13 62.91
C ILE A 206 0.15 -9.98 64.26
N ASN A 207 -0.50 -10.48 65.30
CA ASN A 207 0.06 -10.50 66.65
C ASN A 207 -0.06 -11.93 67.18
N GLU A 208 1.07 -12.60 67.39
CA GLU A 208 1.12 -13.98 67.86
C GLU A 208 0.64 -14.18 69.30
N LYS A 209 0.46 -13.08 70.04
CA LYS A 209 0.00 -13.07 71.43
C LYS A 209 -1.51 -12.81 71.57
N GLU A 210 -2.21 -12.56 70.46
CA GLU A 210 -3.68 -12.34 70.39
C GLU A 210 -4.37 -13.45 69.57
#